data_AF-A0A2A7SE73-F1
#
_entry.id   AF-A0A2A7SE73-F1
#
_cell.length_a   1.000
_cell.length_b   1.000
_cell.length_c   1.000
_cell.angle_alpha   90.00
_cell.angle_beta   90.00
_cell.angle_gamma   90.00
#
_symmetry.space_group_name_H-M   'P 1'
#
loop_
_entity.id
_entity.type
_entity.pdbx_description
1 polymer ?
#
loop_
_entity_poly.entity_id
_entity_poly.type
_entity_poly.pdbx_seq_one_letter_code
_entity_poly.pdbx_strand_id
1 'polypeptide(L)'
;MSTQPAPLPSEPSPVGVYARDDDAWLVSHSERPHMYRIQHRRADGSTDIDTVIDLDNLDAKLRKWQREGYARRDEAGEGVPPPHRARFLAELRAAMHDAAQPGQADEEPAVTLAGARLPLGAGGPLVPERNPAYLFAERSANIVRDIAENRRILLIGHTGAGKTSLIEQAAAHSAHGVLRANMNGQTTVGDFVGFWTVKGGETLWVDGVLPTAMRAGLWLIVDEIDFAEPAILAVLTAVLEPGGRLLLKERGDEIVAPHADFRLFATANAAGAMSRFRHLYQGANLMNDAFLDRWRVYQIDYLSPAEEAEVLRRTFGARVSPAMAETLAAIAAACRRAFERDDLASAFSTRRLIDWTALMLRAGDPEIAAGPTIYAKVSDEDAALIRDIVRHYIDLDAS
;
A
#
# COMPACT_ATOMS: atom_id res chain seq x y z
N MET A 1 6.78 22.00 -15.09
CA MET A 1 8.01 21.20 -14.94
C MET A 1 8.15 20.87 -13.46
N SER A 2 7.51 19.79 -13.01
CA SER A 2 7.62 19.32 -11.63
C SER A 2 8.81 18.37 -11.55
N THR A 3 9.82 18.77 -10.79
CA THR A 3 10.96 17.93 -10.43
C THR A 3 10.45 16.80 -9.54
N GLN A 4 10.52 15.57 -10.03
CA GLN A 4 10.45 14.37 -9.20
C GLN A 4 11.33 14.57 -7.96
N PRO A 5 10.88 14.19 -6.74
CA PRO A 5 11.79 14.11 -5.61
C PRO A 5 12.91 13.15 -6.01
N ALA A 6 14.16 13.60 -5.86
CA ALA A 6 15.31 12.75 -6.11
C ALA A 6 15.14 11.44 -5.33
N PRO A 7 15.40 10.27 -5.94
CA PRO A 7 15.42 9.03 -5.19
C PRO A 7 16.34 9.23 -3.98
N LEU A 8 15.92 8.70 -2.81
CA LEU A 8 16.80 8.57 -1.65
C LEU A 8 18.15 8.08 -2.17
N PRO A 9 19.27 8.70 -1.79
CA PRO A 9 20.58 8.27 -2.27
C PRO A 9 20.68 6.78 -1.97
N SER A 10 20.69 5.96 -3.02
CA SER A 10 20.89 4.53 -2.88
C SER A 10 22.18 4.37 -2.11
N GLU A 11 22.12 3.74 -0.95
CA GLU A 11 23.35 3.34 -0.27
C GLU A 11 24.24 2.65 -1.31
N PRO A 12 25.50 3.07 -1.46
CA PRO A 12 26.35 2.58 -2.52
C PRO A 12 26.43 1.06 -2.39
N SER A 13 25.99 0.34 -3.43
CA SER A 13 25.93 -1.13 -3.41
C SER A 13 27.24 -1.71 -2.89
N PRO A 14 27.20 -2.65 -1.92
CA PRO A 14 28.41 -3.22 -1.33
C PRO A 14 29.16 -4.15 -2.30
N VAL A 15 28.56 -4.46 -3.46
CA VAL A 15 29.15 -5.25 -4.55
C VAL A 15 30.31 -4.50 -5.20
N GLY A 16 31.45 -5.17 -5.33
CA GLY A 16 32.66 -4.58 -5.91
C GLY A 16 33.92 -5.33 -5.50
N VAL A 17 35.07 -4.79 -5.92
CA VAL A 17 36.38 -5.35 -5.57
C VAL A 17 37.03 -4.47 -4.51
N TYR A 18 37.48 -5.08 -3.43
CA TYR A 18 38.16 -4.43 -2.30
C TYR A 18 39.60 -4.91 -2.31
N ALA A 19 40.51 -4.04 -2.71
CA ALA A 19 41.91 -4.43 -2.92
C ALA A 19 42.85 -3.64 -2.02
N ARG A 20 43.93 -4.30 -1.63
CA ARG A 20 45.07 -3.75 -0.92
C ARG A 20 46.33 -4.44 -1.45
N ASP A 21 47.27 -3.67 -1.98
CA ASP A 21 48.49 -4.20 -2.59
C ASP A 21 48.16 -5.26 -3.68
N ASP A 22 48.68 -6.49 -3.54
CA ASP A 22 48.41 -7.63 -4.43
C ASP A 22 47.27 -8.54 -3.94
N ASP A 23 46.51 -8.11 -2.92
CA ASP A 23 45.42 -8.86 -2.29
C ASP A 23 44.06 -8.24 -2.61
N ALA A 24 43.07 -9.06 -3.00
CA ALA A 24 41.76 -8.56 -3.41
C ALA A 24 40.60 -9.43 -2.90
N TRP A 25 39.51 -8.78 -2.50
CA TRP A 25 38.25 -9.41 -2.17
C TRP A 25 37.18 -8.98 -3.15
N LEU A 26 36.53 -9.93 -3.81
CA LEU A 26 35.37 -9.70 -4.66
C LEU A 26 34.10 -9.94 -3.87
N VAL A 27 33.21 -8.96 -3.84
CA VAL A 27 31.86 -9.07 -3.28
C VAL A 27 30.87 -9.07 -4.44
N SER A 28 30.03 -10.10 -4.55
CA SER A 28 28.99 -10.24 -5.57
C SER A 28 27.67 -10.69 -4.96
N HIS A 29 26.58 -10.60 -5.72
CA HIS A 29 25.31 -11.20 -5.30
C HIS A 29 25.41 -12.72 -5.34
N SER A 30 24.92 -13.37 -4.29
CA SER A 30 24.72 -14.81 -4.28
C SER A 30 23.46 -15.18 -5.06
N GLU A 31 23.35 -16.43 -5.48
CA GLU A 31 22.10 -17.01 -6.01
C GLU A 31 21.00 -17.10 -4.93
N ARG A 32 21.38 -17.01 -3.65
CA ARG A 32 20.42 -16.95 -2.54
C ARG A 32 19.95 -15.49 -2.34
N PRO A 33 18.63 -15.23 -2.29
CA PRO A 33 18.09 -13.90 -2.06
C PRO A 33 18.67 -13.25 -0.80
N HIS A 34 18.97 -11.95 -0.87
CA HIS A 34 19.53 -11.15 0.23
C HIS A 34 20.88 -11.62 0.79
N MET A 35 21.56 -12.53 0.10
CA MET A 35 22.89 -12.99 0.47
C MET A 35 23.92 -12.50 -0.55
N TYR A 36 25.15 -12.34 -0.09
CA TYR A 36 26.30 -11.89 -0.86
C TYR A 36 27.37 -12.97 -0.83
N ARG A 37 28.04 -13.17 -1.95
CA ARG A 37 29.21 -14.03 -2.05
C ARG A 37 30.46 -13.16 -1.91
N ILE A 38 31.36 -13.54 -1.01
CA ILE A 38 32.69 -12.94 -0.88
C ILE A 38 33.74 -13.94 -1.33
N GLN A 39 34.66 -13.48 -2.18
CA GLN A 39 35.72 -14.30 -2.74
C GLN A 39 37.08 -13.63 -2.50
N HIS A 40 38.02 -14.36 -1.90
CA HIS A 40 39.39 -13.88 -1.69
C HIS A 40 40.27 -14.29 -2.85
N ARG A 41 40.80 -13.31 -3.59
CA ARG A 41 41.68 -13.49 -4.75
C ARG A 41 43.10 -13.11 -4.37
N ARG A 42 44.01 -14.09 -4.50
CA ARG A 42 45.45 -13.90 -4.29
C ARG A 42 46.13 -13.33 -5.53
N ALA A 43 47.37 -12.86 -5.36
CA ALA A 43 48.22 -12.30 -6.42
C ALA A 43 48.43 -13.22 -7.64
N ASP A 44 48.32 -14.54 -7.45
CA ASP A 44 48.44 -15.56 -8.51
C ASP A 44 47.12 -15.82 -9.27
N GLY A 45 46.05 -15.09 -8.94
CA GLY A 45 44.72 -15.24 -9.53
C GLY A 45 43.88 -16.37 -8.94
N SER A 46 44.41 -17.16 -7.99
CA SER A 46 43.67 -18.21 -7.31
C SER A 46 42.67 -17.64 -6.29
N THR A 47 41.54 -18.34 -6.12
CA THR A 47 40.55 -18.01 -5.10
C THR A 47 40.68 -18.98 -3.94
N ASP A 48 40.99 -18.48 -2.74
CA ASP A 48 41.26 -19.32 -1.56
C ASP A 48 40.08 -19.36 -0.57
N ILE A 49 39.21 -18.36 -0.63
CA ILE A 49 37.99 -18.29 0.20
C ILE A 49 36.82 -17.95 -0.72
N ASP A 50 35.75 -18.73 -0.64
CA ASP A 50 34.45 -18.46 -1.28
C ASP A 50 33.36 -18.72 -0.24
N THR A 51 32.70 -17.65 0.22
CA THR A 51 31.71 -17.76 1.30
C THR A 51 30.49 -16.90 1.00
N VAL A 52 29.31 -17.40 1.36
CA VAL A 52 28.04 -16.68 1.22
C VAL A 52 27.60 -16.17 2.59
N ILE A 53 27.37 -14.86 2.71
CA ILE A 53 27.01 -14.16 3.95
C ILE A 53 25.83 -13.21 3.74
N ASP A 54 25.09 -12.89 4.80
CA ASP A 54 24.05 -11.85 4.76
C ASP A 54 24.64 -10.43 4.78
N LEU A 55 23.77 -9.42 4.66
CA LEU A 55 24.16 -8.01 4.60
C LEU A 55 24.81 -7.52 5.91
N ASP A 56 24.28 -7.89 7.07
CA ASP A 56 24.81 -7.45 8.37
C ASP A 56 26.24 -7.96 8.59
N ASN A 57 26.48 -9.23 8.25
CA ASN A 57 27.80 -9.83 8.29
C ASN A 57 28.75 -9.22 7.23
N LEU A 58 28.22 -8.89 6.06
CA LEU A 58 28.99 -8.21 5.02
C LEU A 58 29.42 -6.81 5.49
N ASP A 59 28.53 -6.03 6.08
CA ASP A 59 28.84 -4.70 6.59
C ASP A 59 29.91 -4.73 7.69
N ALA A 60 29.84 -5.72 8.58
CA ALA A 60 30.88 -5.94 9.58
C ALA A 60 32.24 -6.25 8.94
N LYS A 61 32.27 -7.02 7.84
CA LYS A 61 33.48 -7.33 7.06
C LYS A 61 34.00 -6.10 6.33
N LEU A 62 33.14 -5.33 5.67
CA LEU A 62 33.51 -4.10 4.95
C LEU A 62 34.14 -3.07 5.90
N ARG A 63 33.55 -2.85 7.09
CA ARG A 63 34.13 -1.97 8.12
C ARG A 63 35.48 -2.47 8.63
N LYS A 64 35.66 -3.78 8.73
CA LYS A 64 36.95 -4.40 9.10
C LYS A 64 38.00 -4.16 8.00
N TRP A 65 37.67 -4.46 6.75
CA TRP A 65 38.54 -4.26 5.59
C TRP A 65 38.95 -2.79 5.42
N GLN A 66 38.03 -1.85 5.65
CA GLN A 66 38.33 -0.42 5.64
C GLN A 66 39.39 -0.06 6.70
N ARG A 67 39.30 -0.59 7.92
CA ARG A 67 40.34 -0.40 8.96
C ARG A 67 41.66 -1.07 8.60
N GLU A 68 41.62 -2.15 7.84
CA GLU A 68 42.79 -2.89 7.35
C GLU A 68 43.41 -2.28 6.08
N GLY A 69 42.83 -1.18 5.57
CA GLY A 69 43.37 -0.43 4.43
C GLY A 69 42.96 -0.96 3.04
N TYR A 70 41.98 -1.84 2.95
CA TYR A 70 41.39 -2.21 1.65
C TYR A 70 40.54 -1.06 1.13
N ALA A 71 40.85 -0.63 -0.10
CA ALA A 71 40.07 0.36 -0.81
C ALA A 71 39.16 -0.35 -1.81
N ARG A 72 37.92 0.12 -1.92
CA ARG A 72 37.07 -0.28 -3.04
C ARG A 72 37.73 0.22 -4.32
N ARG A 73 38.15 -0.71 -5.16
CA ARG A 73 38.45 -0.43 -6.56
C ARG A 73 37.13 -0.55 -7.30
N ASP A 74 36.77 0.52 -8.00
CA ASP A 74 35.84 0.42 -9.10
C ASP A 74 36.55 -0.32 -10.23
N GLU A 75 36.81 -1.62 -10.04
CA GLU A 75 36.82 -2.51 -11.18
C GLU A 75 35.41 -2.41 -11.72
N ALA A 76 35.27 -1.68 -12.83
CA ALA A 76 34.16 -1.86 -13.75
C ALA A 76 34.14 -3.35 -14.06
N GLY A 77 33.43 -4.12 -13.23
CA GLY A 77 33.09 -5.48 -13.58
C GLY A 77 32.47 -5.36 -14.96
N GLU A 78 33.09 -6.00 -15.95
CA GLU A 78 32.52 -6.17 -17.27
C GLU A 78 31.28 -7.07 -17.14
N GLY A 79 30.27 -6.62 -16.40
CA GLY A 79 28.90 -6.94 -16.70
C GLY A 79 28.61 -6.18 -17.97
N VAL A 80 28.68 -6.86 -19.12
CA VAL A 80 28.12 -6.37 -20.37
C VAL A 80 26.77 -5.74 -20.00
N PRO A 81 26.58 -4.42 -20.17
CA PRO A 81 25.33 -3.79 -19.78
C PRO A 81 24.21 -4.55 -20.47
N PRO A 82 23.10 -4.85 -19.76
CA PRO A 82 22.01 -5.62 -20.33
C PRO A 82 21.67 -5.10 -21.73
N PRO A 83 21.47 -6.00 -22.71
CA PRO A 83 21.21 -5.58 -24.08
C PRO A 83 20.08 -4.56 -24.11
N HIS A 84 20.24 -3.52 -24.92
CA HIS A 84 19.26 -2.44 -25.13
C HIS A 84 18.97 -1.52 -23.92
N ARG A 85 19.72 -1.60 -22.82
CA ARG A 85 19.56 -0.70 -21.64
C ARG A 85 19.44 0.79 -22.00
N ALA A 86 20.26 1.26 -22.94
CA ALA A 86 20.27 2.67 -23.35
C ALA A 86 19.04 3.06 -24.22
N ARG A 87 18.44 2.10 -24.94
CA ARG A 87 17.30 2.34 -25.84
C ARG A 87 15.95 2.16 -25.17
N PHE A 88 15.87 1.27 -24.18
CA PHE A 88 14.60 0.87 -23.54
C PHE A 88 13.71 2.06 -23.16
N LEU A 89 14.24 3.05 -22.42
CA LEU A 89 13.44 4.21 -22.01
C LEU A 89 13.01 5.09 -23.19
N ALA A 90 13.84 5.22 -24.23
CA ALA A 90 13.50 5.99 -25.41
C ALA A 90 12.40 5.30 -26.22
N GLU A 91 12.53 3.99 -26.44
CA GLU A 91 11.54 3.17 -27.14
C GLU A 91 10.21 3.09 -26.37
N LEU A 92 10.27 2.92 -25.04
CA LEU A 92 9.08 2.97 -24.18
C LEU A 92 8.37 4.32 -24.28
N ARG A 93 9.11 5.44 -24.21
CA ARG A 93 8.52 6.78 -24.35
C ARG A 93 7.90 6.98 -25.72
N ALA A 94 8.52 6.49 -26.80
CA ALA A 94 7.95 6.55 -28.14
C ALA A 94 6.63 5.75 -28.22
N ALA A 95 6.62 4.51 -27.73
CA ALA A 95 5.43 3.66 -27.68
C ALA A 95 4.28 4.28 -26.86
N MET A 96 4.60 4.96 -25.76
CA MET A 96 3.61 5.70 -24.97
C MET A 96 2.97 6.86 -25.75
N HIS A 97 3.75 7.60 -26.57
CA HIS A 97 3.20 8.69 -27.38
C HIS A 97 2.31 8.18 -28.51
N ASP A 98 2.67 7.05 -29.12
CA ASP A 98 1.86 6.40 -30.16
C ASP A 98 0.53 5.88 -29.58
N ALA A 99 0.57 5.25 -28.40
CA ALA A 99 -0.63 4.79 -27.71
C ALA A 99 -1.53 5.92 -27.19
N ALA A 100 -0.98 7.13 -26.97
CA ALA A 100 -1.72 8.30 -26.54
C ALA A 100 -2.49 9.00 -27.67
N GLN A 101 -2.31 8.61 -28.94
CA GLN A 101 -3.16 9.10 -30.02
C GLN A 101 -4.56 8.49 -29.86
N PRO A 102 -5.60 9.29 -29.54
CA PRO A 102 -6.91 8.76 -29.27
C PRO A 102 -7.49 8.18 -30.55
N GLY A 103 -7.56 6.85 -30.63
CA GLY A 103 -8.58 6.21 -31.44
C GLY A 103 -9.94 6.73 -30.99
N GLN A 104 -10.84 6.99 -31.94
CA GLN A 104 -12.23 7.39 -31.69
C GLN A 104 -12.91 6.34 -30.78
N ALA A 105 -12.77 6.48 -29.47
CA ALA A 105 -13.51 5.72 -28.48
C ALA A 105 -14.78 6.54 -28.22
N ASP A 106 -15.93 5.89 -28.43
CA ASP A 106 -17.25 6.46 -28.20
C ASP A 106 -17.31 7.21 -26.87
N GLU A 107 -18.05 8.32 -26.85
CA GLU A 107 -18.26 9.23 -25.72
C GLU A 107 -19.06 8.57 -24.58
N GLU A 108 -18.61 7.43 -24.07
CA GLU A 108 -19.20 6.86 -22.88
C GLU A 108 -19.03 7.84 -21.71
N PRO A 109 -20.12 8.10 -20.95
CA PRO A 109 -20.08 9.05 -19.87
C PRO A 109 -19.12 8.56 -18.79
N ALA A 110 -18.20 9.43 -18.38
CA ALA A 110 -17.14 9.11 -17.44
C ALA A 110 -16.86 10.30 -16.52
N VAL A 111 -16.37 10.00 -15.31
CA VAL A 111 -15.84 10.99 -14.37
C VAL A 111 -14.32 11.01 -14.45
N THR A 112 -13.69 12.16 -14.22
CA THR A 112 -12.23 12.26 -14.10
C THR A 112 -11.83 12.38 -12.63
N LEU A 113 -11.01 11.44 -12.15
CA LEU A 113 -10.49 11.39 -10.78
C LEU A 113 -8.96 11.28 -10.84
N ALA A 114 -8.24 12.13 -10.10
CA ALA A 114 -6.77 12.21 -10.16
C ALA A 114 -6.19 12.28 -11.60
N GLY A 115 -6.93 12.88 -12.56
CA GLY A 115 -6.50 12.96 -13.96
C GLY A 115 -6.73 11.70 -14.80
N ALA A 116 -7.32 10.63 -14.25
CA ALA A 116 -7.72 9.43 -14.98
C ALA A 116 -9.25 9.38 -15.19
N ARG A 117 -9.69 8.89 -16.36
CA ARG A 117 -11.11 8.70 -16.68
C ARG A 117 -11.61 7.38 -16.10
N LEU A 118 -12.79 7.42 -15.49
CA LEU A 118 -13.47 6.26 -14.94
C LEU A 118 -14.93 6.26 -15.46
N PRO A 119 -15.39 5.21 -16.18
CA PRO A 119 -16.76 5.14 -16.68
C PRO A 119 -17.81 5.26 -15.57
N LEU A 120 -18.99 5.76 -15.90
CA LEU A 120 -20.12 5.79 -14.97
C LEU A 120 -20.82 4.43 -14.89
N GLY A 121 -21.16 4.00 -13.69
CA GLY A 121 -22.01 2.84 -13.42
C GLY A 121 -23.50 3.19 -13.40
N ALA A 122 -24.33 2.19 -13.17
CA ALA A 122 -25.79 2.30 -13.19
C ALA A 122 -26.40 3.03 -11.97
N GLY A 123 -25.60 3.38 -10.96
CA GLY A 123 -26.09 3.92 -9.69
C GLY A 123 -26.74 2.84 -8.80
N GLY A 124 -27.50 3.29 -7.79
CA GLY A 124 -28.29 2.41 -6.92
C GLY A 124 -28.04 2.62 -5.42
N PRO A 125 -28.77 1.88 -4.57
CA PRO A 125 -28.73 2.07 -3.11
C PRO A 125 -27.42 1.65 -2.45
N LEU A 126 -26.57 0.89 -3.17
CA LEU A 126 -25.27 0.45 -2.70
C LEU A 126 -24.14 1.40 -3.11
N VAL A 127 -24.44 2.50 -3.82
CA VAL A 127 -23.43 3.52 -4.13
C VAL A 127 -23.03 4.22 -2.82
N PRO A 128 -21.73 4.25 -2.47
CA PRO A 128 -21.30 4.91 -1.24
C PRO A 128 -21.59 6.41 -1.25
N GLU A 129 -21.70 7.00 -0.06
CA GLU A 129 -21.84 8.44 0.07
C GLU A 129 -20.59 9.18 -0.43
N ARG A 130 -20.82 10.21 -1.24
CA ARG A 130 -19.75 11.09 -1.71
C ARG A 130 -19.29 11.99 -0.57
N ASN A 131 -18.01 11.90 -0.23
CA ASN A 131 -17.35 12.85 0.66
C ASN A 131 -16.82 14.03 -0.17
N PRO A 132 -17.42 15.23 -0.08
CA PRO A 132 -16.97 16.40 -0.85
C PRO A 132 -15.57 16.87 -0.44
N ALA A 133 -15.10 16.49 0.76
CA ALA A 133 -13.78 16.84 1.25
C ALA A 133 -12.68 15.85 0.84
N TYR A 134 -13.03 14.74 0.20
CA TYR A 134 -12.04 13.75 -0.21
C TYR A 134 -11.06 14.33 -1.24
N LEU A 135 -9.77 14.05 -1.04
CA LEU A 135 -8.69 14.49 -1.92
C LEU A 135 -8.14 13.28 -2.68
N PHE A 136 -8.40 13.22 -3.98
CA PHE A 136 -7.72 12.29 -4.88
C PHE A 136 -6.33 12.84 -5.21
N ALA A 137 -5.32 12.42 -4.45
CA ALA A 137 -3.93 12.78 -4.69
C ALA A 137 -3.45 12.32 -6.09
N GLU A 138 -2.55 13.06 -6.73
CA GLU A 138 -2.03 12.75 -8.07
C GLU A 138 -1.43 11.33 -8.14
N ARG A 139 -0.79 10.89 -7.06
CA ARG A 139 -0.25 9.53 -6.93
C ARG A 139 -1.28 8.41 -7.06
N SER A 140 -2.58 8.72 -6.90
CA SER A 140 -3.67 7.74 -7.09
C SER A 140 -4.13 7.59 -8.53
N ALA A 141 -3.60 8.39 -9.48
CA ALA A 141 -4.00 8.36 -10.89
C ALA A 141 -3.87 6.97 -11.53
N ASN A 142 -2.77 6.27 -11.25
CA ASN A 142 -2.55 4.92 -11.78
C ASN A 142 -3.54 3.91 -11.19
N ILE A 143 -3.89 4.06 -9.90
CA ILE A 143 -4.91 3.21 -9.25
C ILE A 143 -6.26 3.43 -9.95
N VAL A 144 -6.66 4.69 -10.16
CA VAL A 144 -7.92 5.00 -10.86
C VAL A 144 -7.92 4.45 -12.29
N ARG A 145 -6.80 4.52 -13.01
CA ARG A 145 -6.67 3.92 -14.35
C ARG A 145 -6.85 2.40 -14.30
N ASP A 146 -6.22 1.73 -13.34
CA ASP A 146 -6.38 0.29 -13.17
C ASP A 146 -7.80 -0.12 -12.75
N ILE A 147 -8.50 0.71 -11.98
CA ILE A 147 -9.92 0.53 -11.69
C ILE A 147 -10.73 0.54 -13.01
N ALA A 148 -10.48 1.52 -13.87
CA ALA A 148 -11.16 1.64 -15.17
C ALA A 148 -10.84 0.46 -16.10
N GLU A 149 -9.62 -0.09 -16.03
CA GLU A 149 -9.20 -1.30 -16.77
C GLU A 149 -9.71 -2.61 -16.14
N ASN A 150 -10.49 -2.55 -15.05
CA ASN A 150 -10.97 -3.70 -14.28
C ASN A 150 -9.83 -4.65 -13.83
N ARG A 151 -8.69 -4.08 -13.42
CA ARG A 151 -7.61 -4.84 -12.79
C ARG A 151 -8.03 -5.27 -11.38
N ARG A 152 -7.50 -6.41 -10.93
CA ARG A 152 -7.62 -6.84 -9.53
C ARG A 152 -6.64 -6.01 -8.71
N ILE A 153 -7.12 -5.21 -7.76
CA ILE A 153 -6.27 -4.26 -7.03
C ILE A 153 -6.17 -4.65 -5.55
N LEU A 154 -4.95 -4.78 -5.06
CA LEU A 154 -4.64 -4.96 -3.63
C LEU A 154 -3.97 -3.69 -3.10
N LEU A 155 -4.63 -3.02 -2.16
CA LEU A 155 -4.09 -1.84 -1.48
C LEU A 155 -3.47 -2.25 -0.14
N ILE A 156 -2.18 -2.02 0.03
CA ILE A 156 -1.42 -2.33 1.25
C ILE A 156 -0.99 -1.02 1.90
N GLY A 157 -1.13 -0.88 3.21
CA GLY A 157 -0.73 0.37 3.89
C GLY A 157 -1.12 0.37 5.35
N HIS A 158 -0.73 1.40 6.10
CA HIS A 158 -1.11 1.53 7.51
C HIS A 158 -2.63 1.74 7.70
N THR A 159 -3.11 1.49 8.92
CA THR A 159 -4.49 1.77 9.28
C THR A 159 -4.79 3.27 9.16
N GLY A 160 -5.97 3.62 8.64
CA GLY A 160 -6.37 5.02 8.49
C GLY A 160 -5.58 5.82 7.44
N ALA A 161 -4.82 5.17 6.54
CA ALA A 161 -4.15 5.82 5.40
C ALA A 161 -5.08 6.07 4.19
N GLY A 162 -6.35 5.64 4.26
CA GLY A 162 -7.36 5.92 3.23
C GLY A 162 -7.53 4.87 2.13
N LYS A 163 -7.05 3.63 2.33
CA LYS A 163 -7.16 2.51 1.37
C LYS A 163 -8.61 2.24 0.93
N THR A 164 -9.46 1.89 1.88
CA THR A 164 -10.88 1.58 1.63
C THR A 164 -11.61 2.82 1.10
N SER A 165 -11.35 3.99 1.69
CA SER A 165 -11.96 5.24 1.26
C SER A 165 -11.61 5.64 -0.17
N LEU A 166 -10.42 5.30 -0.68
CA LEU A 166 -10.06 5.53 -2.08
C LEU A 166 -10.99 4.79 -3.03
N ILE A 167 -11.26 3.51 -2.74
CA ILE A 167 -12.15 2.68 -3.55
C ILE A 167 -13.58 3.17 -3.43
N GLU A 168 -14.07 3.40 -2.20
CA GLU A 168 -15.44 3.86 -1.94
C GLU A 168 -15.70 5.22 -2.58
N GLN A 169 -14.74 6.15 -2.52
CA GLN A 169 -14.91 7.47 -3.13
C GLN A 169 -14.81 7.42 -4.65
N ALA A 170 -13.96 6.55 -5.22
CA ALA A 170 -13.97 6.31 -6.66
C ALA A 170 -15.32 5.76 -7.12
N ALA A 171 -15.89 4.81 -6.37
CA ALA A 171 -17.22 4.25 -6.65
C ALA A 171 -18.33 5.30 -6.51
N ALA A 172 -18.31 6.11 -5.45
CA ALA A 172 -19.29 7.17 -5.21
C ALA A 172 -19.31 8.21 -6.34
N HIS A 173 -18.13 8.61 -6.83
CA HIS A 173 -18.02 9.58 -7.92
C HIS A 173 -18.35 8.99 -9.30
N SER A 174 -18.21 7.68 -9.46
CA SER A 174 -18.52 6.96 -10.70
C SER A 174 -19.87 6.23 -10.67
N ALA A 175 -20.69 6.43 -9.62
CA ALA A 175 -22.01 5.79 -9.47
C ALA A 175 -21.98 4.25 -9.51
N HIS A 176 -20.97 3.63 -8.91
CA HIS A 176 -20.91 2.18 -8.75
C HIS A 176 -21.31 1.74 -7.34
N GLY A 177 -22.12 0.69 -7.24
CA GLY A 177 -22.48 0.06 -5.97
C GLY A 177 -21.33 -0.75 -5.39
N VAL A 178 -21.17 -0.72 -4.06
CA VAL A 178 -20.08 -1.40 -3.34
C VAL A 178 -20.64 -2.36 -2.30
N LEU A 179 -20.08 -3.57 -2.23
CA LEU A 179 -20.17 -4.47 -1.10
C LEU A 179 -18.80 -4.59 -0.44
N ARG A 180 -18.77 -4.58 0.89
CA ARG A 180 -17.55 -4.76 1.68
C ARG A 180 -17.68 -6.01 2.53
N ALA A 181 -16.71 -6.91 2.39
CA ALA A 181 -16.55 -8.08 3.22
C ALA A 181 -15.34 -7.87 4.12
N ASN A 182 -15.55 -7.71 5.42
CA ASN A 182 -14.46 -7.52 6.37
C ASN A 182 -13.96 -8.86 6.88
N MET A 183 -12.70 -9.17 6.65
CA MET A 183 -12.09 -10.42 7.08
C MET A 183 -11.59 -10.26 8.52
N ASN A 184 -12.18 -11.00 9.44
CA ASN A 184 -11.90 -10.89 10.88
C ASN A 184 -11.46 -12.24 11.51
N GLY A 185 -11.09 -13.22 10.68
CA GLY A 185 -10.79 -14.59 11.11
C GLY A 185 -12.00 -15.42 11.56
N GLN A 186 -13.22 -14.86 11.57
CA GLN A 186 -14.47 -15.57 11.84
C GLN A 186 -15.42 -15.59 10.64
N THR A 187 -15.07 -14.87 9.56
CA THR A 187 -15.85 -14.87 8.32
C THR A 187 -15.73 -16.24 7.67
N THR A 188 -16.87 -16.90 7.49
CA THR A 188 -16.90 -18.26 6.96
C THR A 188 -16.92 -18.26 5.44
N VAL A 189 -16.57 -19.40 4.84
CA VAL A 189 -16.81 -19.64 3.41
C VAL A 189 -18.29 -19.48 3.06
N GLY A 190 -19.20 -19.81 3.99
CA GLY A 190 -20.64 -19.62 3.80
C GLY A 190 -21.04 -18.16 3.64
N ASP A 191 -20.48 -17.26 4.46
CA ASP A 191 -20.72 -15.81 4.34
C ASP A 191 -20.17 -15.26 3.02
N PHE A 192 -19.02 -15.80 2.59
CA PHE A 192 -18.32 -15.30 1.42
C PHE A 192 -18.87 -15.83 0.10
N VAL A 193 -19.14 -17.14 0.03
CA VAL A 193 -19.55 -17.88 -1.18
C VAL A 193 -21.04 -18.18 -1.16
N GLY A 194 -21.58 -18.60 -0.03
CA GLY A 194 -22.99 -18.95 0.12
C GLY A 194 -23.19 -20.26 0.85
N PHE A 195 -24.43 -20.53 1.22
CA PHE A 195 -24.81 -21.71 1.99
C PHE A 195 -26.25 -22.13 1.69
N TRP A 196 -26.55 -23.39 1.96
CA TRP A 196 -27.92 -23.91 1.96
C TRP A 196 -28.62 -23.63 3.28
N THR A 197 -29.85 -23.15 3.22
CA THR A 197 -30.73 -22.97 4.39
C THR A 197 -32.10 -23.59 4.15
N VAL A 198 -32.87 -23.81 5.21
CA VAL A 198 -34.23 -24.35 5.12
C VAL A 198 -35.22 -23.26 5.51
N LYS A 199 -36.14 -22.91 4.60
CA LYS A 199 -37.22 -21.96 4.86
C LYS A 199 -38.55 -22.59 4.48
N GLY A 200 -39.45 -22.75 5.44
CA GLY A 200 -40.77 -23.33 5.19
C GLY A 200 -40.78 -24.79 4.74
N GLY A 201 -39.72 -25.56 5.06
CA GLY A 201 -39.59 -26.97 4.67
C GLY A 201 -38.86 -27.21 3.33
N GLU A 202 -38.46 -26.14 2.63
CA GLU A 202 -37.68 -26.22 1.39
C GLU A 202 -36.23 -25.79 1.62
N THR A 203 -35.29 -26.49 0.97
CA THR A 203 -33.88 -26.11 0.92
C THR A 203 -33.65 -25.04 -0.14
N LEU A 204 -33.14 -23.88 0.27
CA LEU A 204 -32.84 -22.74 -0.58
C LEU A 204 -31.36 -22.39 -0.48
N TRP A 205 -30.74 -22.11 -1.62
CA TRP A 205 -29.39 -21.57 -1.66
C TRP A 205 -29.43 -20.07 -1.41
N VAL A 206 -28.55 -19.59 -0.54
CA VAL A 206 -28.32 -18.17 -0.31
C VAL A 206 -26.91 -17.86 -0.78
N ASP A 207 -26.80 -16.97 -1.77
CA ASP A 207 -25.49 -16.51 -2.24
C ASP A 207 -24.79 -15.68 -1.16
N GLY A 208 -23.49 -15.94 -1.01
CA GLY A 208 -22.61 -15.09 -0.21
C GLY A 208 -22.27 -13.79 -0.95
N VAL A 209 -21.43 -12.98 -0.31
CA VAL A 209 -21.07 -11.64 -0.82
C VAL A 209 -20.40 -11.68 -2.19
N LEU A 210 -19.56 -12.68 -2.47
CA LEU A 210 -18.81 -12.80 -3.73
C LEU A 210 -19.73 -13.08 -4.93
N PRO A 211 -20.51 -14.17 -4.97
CA PRO A 211 -21.42 -14.41 -6.09
C PRO A 211 -22.48 -13.31 -6.25
N THR A 212 -22.93 -12.71 -5.14
CA THR A 212 -23.86 -11.56 -5.18
C THR A 212 -23.24 -10.40 -5.94
N ALA A 213 -22.02 -9.99 -5.57
CA ALA A 213 -21.32 -8.89 -6.25
C ALA A 213 -21.01 -9.20 -7.72
N MET A 214 -20.55 -10.44 -7.99
CA MET A 214 -20.22 -10.89 -9.34
C MET A 214 -21.43 -10.83 -10.28
N ARG A 215 -22.60 -11.29 -9.85
CA ARG A 215 -23.81 -11.28 -10.69
C ARG A 215 -24.39 -9.88 -10.89
N ALA A 216 -24.36 -9.05 -9.84
CA ALA A 216 -24.97 -7.73 -9.87
C ALA A 216 -24.05 -6.61 -10.42
N GLY A 217 -22.81 -6.93 -10.80
CA GLY A 217 -21.86 -5.91 -11.28
C GLY A 217 -21.44 -4.91 -10.20
N LEU A 218 -21.43 -5.36 -8.95
CA LEU A 218 -21.02 -4.53 -7.82
C LEU A 218 -19.51 -4.57 -7.66
N TRP A 219 -18.96 -3.53 -7.05
CA TRP A 219 -17.60 -3.53 -6.59
C TRP A 219 -17.52 -4.30 -5.27
N LEU A 220 -16.61 -5.27 -5.17
CA LEU A 220 -16.38 -6.01 -3.94
C LEU A 220 -15.06 -5.60 -3.32
N ILE A 221 -15.09 -5.13 -2.07
CA ILE A 221 -13.91 -4.88 -1.24
C ILE A 221 -13.76 -6.03 -0.25
N VAL A 222 -12.70 -6.82 -0.39
CA VAL A 222 -12.24 -7.79 0.61
C VAL A 222 -11.29 -7.07 1.55
N ASP A 223 -11.83 -6.54 2.64
CA ASP A 223 -11.08 -5.71 3.57
C ASP A 223 -10.34 -6.58 4.59
N GLU A 224 -9.11 -6.18 4.93
CA GLU A 224 -8.22 -6.95 5.82
C GLU A 224 -7.98 -8.39 5.32
N ILE A 225 -7.78 -8.57 4.01
CA ILE A 225 -7.63 -9.89 3.37
C ILE A 225 -6.55 -10.78 3.99
N ASP A 226 -5.58 -10.19 4.67
CA ASP A 226 -4.58 -10.89 5.47
C ASP A 226 -5.18 -11.69 6.64
N PHE A 227 -6.39 -11.37 7.11
CA PHE A 227 -7.13 -12.13 8.13
C PHE A 227 -8.18 -13.09 7.55
N ALA A 228 -8.24 -13.26 6.22
CA ALA A 228 -9.18 -14.18 5.59
C ALA A 228 -8.81 -15.64 5.91
N GLU A 229 -9.79 -16.52 6.09
CA GLU A 229 -9.47 -17.95 6.22
C GLU A 229 -8.82 -18.49 4.93
N PRO A 230 -7.88 -19.45 5.02
CA PRO A 230 -7.23 -20.03 3.84
C PRO A 230 -8.21 -20.58 2.78
N ALA A 231 -9.38 -21.07 3.22
CA ALA A 231 -10.42 -21.55 2.32
C ALA A 231 -11.04 -20.42 1.47
N ILE A 232 -11.21 -19.22 2.04
CA ILE A 232 -11.66 -18.03 1.29
C ILE A 232 -10.60 -17.61 0.27
N LEU A 233 -9.32 -17.61 0.65
CA LEU A 233 -8.21 -17.28 -0.26
C LEU A 233 -8.12 -18.28 -1.44
N ALA A 234 -8.38 -19.56 -1.18
CA ALA A 234 -8.43 -20.59 -2.21
C ALA A 234 -9.55 -20.33 -3.23
N VAL A 235 -10.74 -19.91 -2.78
CA VAL A 235 -11.85 -19.53 -3.67
C VAL A 235 -11.49 -18.30 -4.49
N LEU A 236 -10.90 -17.28 -3.87
CA LEU A 236 -10.48 -16.06 -4.55
C LEU A 236 -9.48 -16.33 -5.68
N THR A 237 -8.58 -17.30 -5.50
CA THR A 237 -7.56 -17.64 -6.51
C THR A 237 -8.18 -17.91 -7.89
N ALA A 238 -9.30 -18.63 -7.96
CA ALA A 238 -9.99 -18.92 -9.23
C ALA A 238 -10.63 -17.68 -9.88
N VAL A 239 -11.10 -16.72 -9.08
CA VAL A 239 -11.74 -15.48 -9.54
C VAL A 239 -10.71 -14.43 -9.96
N LEU A 240 -9.51 -14.51 -9.42
CA LEU A 240 -8.40 -13.61 -9.72
C LEU A 240 -7.70 -13.92 -11.04
N GLU A 241 -7.85 -15.14 -11.57
CA GLU A 241 -7.32 -15.50 -12.89
C GLU A 241 -7.91 -14.63 -14.02
N PRO A 242 -7.22 -14.46 -15.15
CA PRO A 242 -7.78 -13.79 -16.33
C PRO A 242 -9.07 -14.48 -16.80
N GLY A 243 -10.17 -13.73 -16.84
CA GLY A 243 -11.50 -14.29 -17.14
C GLY A 243 -12.04 -15.23 -16.06
N GLY A 244 -11.50 -15.14 -14.84
CA GLY A 244 -11.84 -15.97 -13.69
C GLY A 244 -13.34 -16.05 -13.42
N ARG A 245 -13.79 -17.26 -13.08
CA ARG A 245 -15.19 -17.59 -12.80
C ARG A 245 -15.27 -18.29 -11.46
N LEU A 246 -16.39 -18.16 -10.78
CA LEU A 246 -16.64 -18.85 -9.53
C LEU A 246 -17.42 -20.14 -9.80
N LEU A 247 -16.87 -21.28 -9.37
CA LEU A 247 -17.56 -22.57 -9.41
C LEU A 247 -18.22 -22.83 -8.05
N LEU A 248 -19.56 -22.86 -8.02
CA LEU A 248 -20.36 -23.19 -6.85
C LEU A 248 -20.63 -24.69 -6.82
N LYS A 249 -19.65 -25.47 -6.35
CA LYS A 249 -19.76 -26.95 -6.26
C LYS A 249 -20.98 -27.41 -5.47
N GLU A 250 -21.25 -26.73 -4.36
CA GLU A 250 -22.39 -27.05 -3.48
C GLU A 250 -23.75 -26.76 -4.13
N ARG A 251 -23.78 -25.98 -5.21
CA ARG A 251 -24.98 -25.63 -5.97
C ARG A 251 -25.01 -26.34 -7.33
N GLY A 252 -24.61 -27.62 -7.36
CA GLY A 252 -24.65 -28.44 -8.57
C GLY A 252 -23.69 -27.97 -9.65
N ASP A 253 -22.48 -27.56 -9.24
CA ASP A 253 -21.41 -27.10 -10.13
C ASP A 253 -21.80 -25.87 -11.00
N GLU A 254 -22.65 -24.99 -10.48
CA GLU A 254 -22.98 -23.73 -11.16
C GLU A 254 -21.73 -22.87 -11.38
N ILE A 255 -21.56 -22.35 -12.60
CA ILE A 255 -20.47 -21.43 -12.94
C ILE A 255 -21.02 -20.00 -12.97
N VAL A 256 -20.54 -19.17 -12.06
CA VAL A 256 -20.84 -17.73 -12.02
C VAL A 256 -19.77 -16.96 -12.77
N ALA A 257 -20.14 -16.38 -13.91
CA ALA A 257 -19.31 -15.43 -14.64
C ALA A 257 -19.47 -14.02 -14.03
N PRO A 258 -18.38 -13.25 -13.87
CA PRO A 258 -18.48 -11.87 -13.38
C PRO A 258 -19.17 -10.99 -14.42
N HIS A 259 -20.08 -10.14 -13.96
CA HIS A 259 -20.66 -9.06 -14.75
C HIS A 259 -19.56 -8.12 -15.26
N ALA A 260 -19.78 -7.48 -16.42
CA ALA A 260 -18.81 -6.56 -17.01
C ALA A 260 -18.43 -5.42 -16.06
N ASP A 261 -19.36 -5.00 -15.19
CA ASP A 261 -19.19 -3.98 -14.14
C ASP A 261 -18.62 -4.47 -12.80
N PHE A 262 -18.40 -5.78 -12.62
CA PHE A 262 -17.81 -6.31 -11.40
C PHE A 262 -16.33 -5.93 -11.29
N ARG A 263 -15.96 -5.29 -10.19
CA ARG A 263 -14.56 -4.97 -9.84
C ARG A 263 -14.24 -5.61 -8.49
N LEU A 264 -13.04 -6.17 -8.36
CA LEU A 264 -12.60 -6.83 -7.13
C LEU A 264 -11.38 -6.11 -6.56
N PHE A 265 -11.53 -5.74 -5.30
CA PHE A 265 -10.52 -5.04 -4.51
C PHE A 265 -10.20 -5.86 -3.26
N ALA A 266 -8.97 -5.72 -2.81
CA ALA A 266 -8.57 -6.17 -1.49
C ALA A 266 -7.80 -5.07 -0.77
N THR A 267 -7.90 -5.03 0.56
CA THR A 267 -7.04 -4.20 1.39
C THR A 267 -6.31 -5.07 2.40
N ALA A 268 -5.06 -4.72 2.69
CA ALA A 268 -4.29 -5.35 3.76
C ALA A 268 -3.52 -4.30 4.56
N ASN A 269 -3.19 -4.63 5.80
CA ASN A 269 -2.33 -3.78 6.60
C ASN A 269 -0.85 -4.15 6.32
N ALA A 270 -0.01 -3.12 6.05
CA ALA A 270 1.38 -3.31 5.60
C ALA A 270 2.24 -4.15 6.55
N ALA A 271 1.93 -4.10 7.85
CA ALA A 271 2.66 -4.83 8.88
C ALA A 271 2.40 -6.36 8.87
N GLY A 272 1.26 -6.81 8.34
CA GLY A 272 0.93 -8.23 8.14
C GLY A 272 1.39 -8.78 6.79
N ALA A 273 1.33 -7.96 5.73
CA ALA A 273 1.62 -8.40 4.36
C ALA A 273 3.11 -8.30 3.95
N MET A 274 3.90 -7.35 4.49
CA MET A 274 5.30 -7.14 4.09
C MET A 274 6.25 -6.90 5.28
N SER A 275 6.58 -8.01 5.96
CA SER A 275 7.88 -8.39 6.58
C SER A 275 8.76 -7.44 7.43
N ARG A 276 8.43 -6.16 7.72
CA ARG A 276 9.25 -5.35 8.67
C ARG A 276 8.60 -5.09 10.03
N PHE A 277 7.28 -5.08 10.12
CA PHE A 277 6.53 -4.79 11.36
C PHE A 277 5.70 -5.98 11.86
N ARG A 278 6.16 -7.19 11.52
CA ARG A 278 5.49 -8.49 11.78
C ARG A 278 5.07 -8.69 13.23
N HIS A 279 5.83 -8.14 14.18
CA HIS A 279 5.59 -8.30 15.61
C HIS A 279 4.34 -7.53 16.11
N LEU A 280 3.80 -6.60 15.31
CA LEU A 280 2.65 -5.77 15.70
C LEU A 280 1.28 -6.42 15.39
N TYR A 281 1.21 -7.49 14.59
CA TYR A 281 -0.07 -8.09 14.16
C TYR A 281 -0.01 -9.63 14.15
N GLN A 282 -0.31 -10.24 15.30
CA GLN A 282 -0.47 -11.69 15.42
C GLN A 282 -1.76 -12.15 14.71
N GLY A 283 -1.67 -13.17 13.86
CA GLY A 283 -2.83 -13.79 13.20
C GLY A 283 -3.02 -13.48 11.70
N ALA A 284 -2.22 -12.60 11.12
CA ALA A 284 -2.25 -12.33 9.68
C ALA A 284 -1.59 -13.46 8.85
N ASN A 285 -2.21 -13.83 7.74
CA ASN A 285 -1.69 -14.79 6.78
C ASN A 285 -0.58 -14.18 5.91
N LEU A 286 0.45 -14.98 5.69
CA LEU A 286 1.46 -14.67 4.67
C LEU A 286 0.88 -14.94 3.28
N MET A 287 0.76 -13.91 2.47
CA MET A 287 0.43 -14.07 1.05
C MET A 287 1.70 -14.46 0.31
N ASN A 288 1.66 -15.60 -0.38
CA ASN A 288 2.77 -16.05 -1.21
C ASN A 288 2.83 -15.26 -2.53
N ASP A 289 3.99 -15.29 -3.19
CA ASP A 289 4.24 -14.57 -4.44
C ASP A 289 3.21 -14.92 -5.51
N ALA A 290 2.85 -16.21 -5.63
CA ALA A 290 1.85 -16.65 -6.59
C ALA A 290 0.48 -15.97 -6.36
N PHE A 291 0.02 -15.85 -5.12
CA PHE A 291 -1.21 -15.14 -4.80
C PHE A 291 -1.10 -13.66 -5.17
N LEU A 292 0.02 -13.02 -4.84
CA LEU A 292 0.28 -11.60 -5.11
C LEU A 292 0.41 -11.28 -6.60
N ASP A 293 0.96 -12.18 -7.42
CA ASP A 293 1.11 -12.01 -8.88
C ASP A 293 -0.23 -11.82 -9.61
N ARG A 294 -1.34 -12.24 -8.99
CA ARG A 294 -2.69 -12.07 -9.53
C ARG A 294 -3.33 -10.73 -9.19
N TRP A 295 -2.67 -9.95 -8.34
CA TRP A 295 -3.08 -8.62 -7.94
C TRP A 295 -2.15 -7.57 -8.56
N ARG A 296 -2.73 -6.41 -8.86
CA ARG A 296 -1.96 -5.19 -8.94
C ARG A 296 -1.82 -4.61 -7.54
N VAL A 297 -0.63 -4.76 -6.96
CA VAL A 297 -0.34 -4.37 -5.58
C VAL A 297 0.13 -2.92 -5.53
N TYR A 298 -0.55 -2.11 -4.72
CA TYR A 298 -0.19 -0.72 -4.47
C TYR A 298 0.06 -0.51 -2.98
N GLN A 299 1.20 0.11 -2.66
CA GLN A 299 1.46 0.61 -1.33
C GLN A 299 0.86 2.02 -1.17
N ILE A 300 0.03 2.19 -0.14
CA ILE A 300 -0.63 3.44 0.21
C ILE A 300 -0.04 3.92 1.53
N ASP A 301 0.85 4.89 1.40
CA ASP A 301 1.35 5.64 2.54
C ASP A 301 0.39 6.78 2.89
N TYR A 302 0.59 7.38 4.06
CA TYR A 302 -0.17 8.57 4.40
C TYR A 302 0.09 9.73 3.43
N LEU A 303 -0.83 10.69 3.43
CA LEU A 303 -0.72 11.90 2.62
C LEU A 303 0.47 12.76 3.09
N SER A 304 1.04 13.53 2.17
CA SER A 304 2.05 14.53 2.53
C SER A 304 1.44 15.59 3.45
N PRO A 305 2.25 16.33 4.25
CA PRO A 305 1.72 17.37 5.13
C PRO A 305 0.88 18.42 4.38
N ALA A 306 1.27 18.78 3.16
CA ALA A 306 0.52 19.72 2.32
C ALA A 306 -0.85 19.16 1.91
N GLU A 307 -0.91 17.88 1.54
CA GLU A 307 -2.16 17.20 1.19
C GLU A 307 -3.06 16.99 2.42
N GLU A 308 -2.50 16.66 3.59
CA GLU A 308 -3.28 16.56 4.83
C GLU A 308 -3.83 17.91 5.28
N ALA A 309 -3.04 18.97 5.18
CA ALA A 309 -3.52 20.33 5.44
C ALA A 309 -4.69 20.67 4.51
N GLU A 310 -4.60 20.33 3.23
CA GLU A 310 -5.70 20.50 2.27
C GLU A 310 -6.94 19.70 2.67
N VAL A 311 -6.79 18.43 3.07
CA VAL A 311 -7.89 17.60 3.58
C VAL A 311 -8.56 18.24 4.79
N LEU A 312 -7.79 18.78 5.74
CA LEU A 312 -8.34 19.48 6.92
C LEU A 312 -9.15 20.71 6.51
N ARG A 313 -8.62 21.54 5.59
CA ARG A 313 -9.35 22.72 5.10
C ARG A 313 -10.64 22.36 4.38
N ARG A 314 -10.62 21.32 3.55
CA ARG A 314 -11.83 20.83 2.87
C ARG A 314 -12.87 20.28 3.85
N THR A 315 -12.42 19.59 4.89
CA THR A 315 -13.30 18.95 5.88
C THR A 315 -13.93 19.97 6.83
N PHE A 316 -13.18 20.97 7.28
CA PHE A 316 -13.62 21.90 8.32
C PHE A 316 -13.96 23.31 7.82
N GLY A 317 -13.64 23.62 6.56
CA GLY A 317 -13.91 24.89 5.92
C GLY A 317 -13.22 26.05 6.64
N ALA A 318 -13.92 27.19 6.74
CA ALA A 318 -13.39 28.41 7.37
C ALA A 318 -13.04 28.28 8.86
N ARG A 319 -13.46 27.19 9.53
CA ARG A 319 -13.13 26.94 10.94
C ARG A 319 -11.68 26.57 11.17
N VAL A 320 -10.97 26.12 10.13
CA VAL A 320 -9.54 25.80 10.19
C VAL A 320 -8.81 26.71 9.23
N SER A 321 -7.97 27.60 9.77
CA SER A 321 -7.13 28.48 8.94
C SER A 321 -6.03 27.68 8.23
N PRO A 322 -5.43 28.21 7.15
CA PRO A 322 -4.30 27.58 6.48
C PRO A 322 -3.14 27.27 7.46
N ALA A 323 -2.78 28.23 8.32
CA ALA A 323 -1.73 28.06 9.32
C ALA A 323 -2.08 26.93 10.31
N MET A 324 -3.32 26.87 10.82
CA MET A 324 -3.74 25.77 11.68
C MET A 324 -3.64 24.42 10.98
N ALA A 325 -4.10 24.32 9.73
CA ALA A 325 -4.05 23.08 8.96
C ALA A 325 -2.60 22.61 8.73
N GLU A 326 -1.70 23.53 8.38
CA GLU A 326 -0.27 23.25 8.19
C GLU A 326 0.39 22.79 9.48
N THR A 327 0.12 23.46 10.61
CA THR A 327 0.65 23.07 11.93
C THR A 327 0.16 21.67 12.34
N LEU A 328 -1.14 21.39 12.21
CA LEU A 328 -1.72 20.09 12.56
C LEU A 328 -1.17 18.96 11.69
N ALA A 329 -1.02 19.19 10.38
CA ALA A 329 -0.42 18.24 9.47
C ALA A 329 1.08 18.02 9.78
N ALA A 330 1.81 19.07 10.15
CA ALA A 330 3.21 18.97 10.57
C ALA A 330 3.39 18.12 11.84
N ILE A 331 2.49 18.28 12.83
CA ILE A 331 2.45 17.44 14.04
C ILE A 331 2.23 15.98 13.68
N ALA A 332 1.22 15.67 12.85
CA ALA A 332 0.95 14.29 12.43
C ALA A 332 2.17 13.67 11.72
N ALA A 333 2.83 14.44 10.84
CA ALA A 333 4.04 14.01 10.17
C ALA A 333 5.22 13.81 11.14
N ALA A 334 5.35 14.64 12.18
CA ALA A 334 6.38 14.47 13.21
C ALA A 334 6.16 13.19 14.02
N CYS A 335 4.91 12.90 14.42
CA CYS A 335 4.57 11.64 15.08
C CYS A 335 4.86 10.43 14.17
N ARG A 336 4.59 10.52 12.86
CA ARG A 336 4.95 9.44 11.92
C ARG A 336 6.45 9.23 11.78
N ARG A 337 7.24 10.31 11.74
CA ARG A 337 8.71 10.21 11.76
C ARG A 337 9.23 9.61 13.06
N ALA A 338 8.57 9.86 14.18
CA ALA A 338 8.90 9.21 15.47
C ALA A 338 8.61 7.71 15.42
N PHE A 339 7.45 7.31 14.88
CA PHE A 339 7.13 5.91 14.62
C PHE A 339 8.13 5.23 13.68
N GLU A 340 8.55 5.88 12.59
CA GLU A 340 9.55 5.34 11.65
C GLU A 340 10.93 5.13 12.27
N ARG A 341 11.23 5.81 13.38
CA ARG A 341 12.46 5.63 14.18
C ARG A 341 12.28 4.67 15.35
N ASP A 342 11.12 4.01 15.44
CA ASP A 342 10.72 3.15 16.56
C ASP A 342 10.60 3.89 17.92
N ASP A 343 10.49 5.23 17.91
CA ASP A 343 10.25 6.04 19.12
C ASP A 343 8.78 5.96 19.58
N LEU A 344 7.86 5.61 18.68
CA LEU A 344 6.44 5.39 18.98
C LEU A 344 6.04 3.97 18.57
N ALA A 345 5.17 3.33 19.34
CA ALA A 345 4.71 1.98 19.02
C ALA A 345 3.70 1.93 17.86
N SER A 346 3.06 3.04 17.54
CA SER A 346 2.02 3.11 16.48
C SER A 346 2.06 4.39 15.67
N ALA A 347 1.75 4.27 14.38
CA ALA A 347 1.70 5.42 13.47
C ALA A 347 0.50 6.34 13.76
N PHE A 348 0.72 7.66 13.64
CA PHE A 348 -0.33 8.66 13.79
C PHE A 348 -1.17 8.79 12.51
N SER A 349 -2.37 8.19 12.50
CA SER A 349 -3.20 8.13 11.29
C SER A 349 -3.90 9.44 10.92
N THR A 350 -4.21 9.62 9.62
CA THR A 350 -5.03 10.76 9.13
C THR A 350 -6.42 10.77 9.78
N ARG A 351 -6.99 9.59 10.07
CA ARG A 351 -8.25 9.47 10.82
C ARG A 351 -8.13 10.11 12.21
N ARG A 352 -7.05 9.83 12.93
CA ARG A 352 -6.78 10.41 14.25
C ARG A 352 -6.59 11.93 14.17
N LEU A 353 -5.90 12.43 13.14
CA LEU A 353 -5.73 13.85 12.89
C LEU A 353 -7.08 14.58 12.70
N ILE A 354 -7.97 14.02 11.88
CA ILE A 354 -9.31 14.59 11.62
C ILE A 354 -10.14 14.60 12.91
N ASP A 355 -10.18 13.49 13.64
CA ASP A 355 -10.93 13.37 14.90
C ASP A 355 -10.43 14.34 15.97
N TRP A 356 -9.11 14.46 16.13
CA TRP A 356 -8.49 15.42 17.03
C TRP A 356 -8.83 16.87 16.65
N THR A 357 -8.76 17.21 15.36
CA THR A 357 -9.13 18.55 14.88
C THR A 357 -10.61 18.85 15.14
N ALA A 358 -11.51 17.90 14.87
CA ALA A 358 -12.94 18.07 15.10
C ALA A 358 -13.25 18.35 16.58
N LEU A 359 -12.62 17.60 17.50
CA LEU A 359 -12.80 17.79 18.93
C LEU A 359 -12.15 19.08 19.42
N MET A 360 -10.98 19.44 18.90
CA MET A 360 -10.29 20.70 19.21
C MET A 360 -11.15 21.92 18.86
N LEU A 361 -11.79 21.93 17.69
CA LEU A 361 -12.71 23.01 17.30
C LEU A 361 -13.94 23.12 18.19
N ARG A 362 -14.35 22.03 18.85
CA ARG A 362 -15.47 22.01 19.79
C ARG A 362 -15.05 22.41 21.20
N ALA A 363 -13.91 21.92 21.66
CA ALA A 363 -13.41 22.13 23.01
C ALA A 363 -12.68 23.47 23.19
N GLY A 364 -12.14 24.02 22.11
CA GLY A 364 -11.29 25.22 22.15
C GLY A 364 -9.88 24.98 22.70
N ASP A 365 -9.51 23.71 22.94
CA ASP A 365 -8.25 23.34 23.59
C ASP A 365 -7.68 22.04 22.95
N PRO A 366 -6.43 22.09 22.42
CA PRO A 366 -5.80 20.95 21.78
C PRO A 366 -5.41 19.81 22.75
N GLU A 367 -5.07 20.10 24.00
CA GLU A 367 -4.71 19.09 25.01
C GLU A 367 -5.94 18.37 25.54
N ILE A 368 -7.02 19.11 25.82
CA ILE A 368 -8.31 18.51 26.19
C ILE A 368 -8.80 17.60 25.06
N ALA A 369 -8.66 18.05 23.81
CA ALA A 369 -9.03 17.25 22.65
C ALA A 369 -8.14 16.00 22.49
N ALA A 370 -6.84 16.11 22.75
CA ALA A 370 -5.89 15.00 22.60
C ALA A 370 -6.15 13.86 23.60
N GLY A 371 -6.71 14.15 24.77
CA GLY A 371 -7.06 13.15 25.79
C GLY A 371 -7.80 11.92 25.22
N PRO A 372 -9.05 12.07 24.74
CA PRO A 372 -9.83 10.96 24.21
C PRO A 372 -9.45 10.57 22.77
N THR A 373 -8.89 11.47 21.95
CA THR A 373 -8.62 11.15 20.53
C THR A 373 -7.26 10.48 20.32
N ILE A 374 -6.30 10.74 21.21
CA ILE A 374 -4.89 10.31 21.11
C ILE A 374 -4.46 9.56 22.37
N TYR A 375 -4.38 10.23 23.53
CA TYR A 375 -3.66 9.74 24.70
C TYR A 375 -4.27 8.48 25.31
N ALA A 376 -5.60 8.40 25.38
CA ALA A 376 -6.31 7.23 25.91
C ALA A 376 -6.15 5.94 25.06
N LYS A 377 -5.49 6.02 23.90
CA LYS A 377 -5.36 4.92 22.92
C LYS A 377 -3.92 4.42 22.78
N VAL A 378 -2.98 4.98 23.54
CA VAL A 378 -1.54 4.67 23.47
C VAL A 378 -0.99 4.47 24.88
N SER A 379 0.26 4.02 25.00
CA SER A 379 0.93 3.93 26.30
C SER A 379 1.17 5.33 26.90
N ASP A 380 1.40 5.40 28.21
CA ASP A 380 1.74 6.67 28.88
C ASP A 380 3.02 7.30 28.32
N GLU A 381 3.98 6.48 27.90
CA GLU A 381 5.23 6.90 27.25
C GLU A 381 4.98 7.50 25.86
N ASP A 382 4.23 6.81 25.00
CA ASP A 382 3.82 7.33 23.68
C ASP A 382 3.01 8.63 23.85
N ALA A 383 2.12 8.69 24.84
CA ALA A 383 1.32 9.88 25.12
C ALA A 383 2.19 11.08 25.54
N ALA A 384 3.22 10.85 26.36
CA ALA A 384 4.17 11.88 26.77
C ALA A 384 4.97 12.40 25.57
N LEU A 385 5.51 11.51 24.73
CA LEU A 385 6.24 11.92 23.54
C LEU A 385 5.37 12.67 22.54
N ILE A 386 4.14 12.21 22.30
CA ILE A 386 3.20 12.93 21.42
C ILE A 386 2.87 14.31 22.00
N ARG A 387 2.71 14.43 23.32
CA ARG A 387 2.49 15.72 23.99
C ARG A 387 3.65 16.68 23.79
N ASP A 388 4.89 16.20 23.92
CA ASP A 388 6.09 17.00 23.68
C ASP A 388 6.16 17.48 22.22
N ILE A 389 5.81 16.61 21.27
CA ILE A 389 5.68 16.99 19.86
C ILE A 389 4.61 18.09 19.71
N VAL A 390 3.42 17.93 20.29
CA VAL A 390 2.35 18.94 20.18
C VAL A 390 2.82 20.30 20.73
N ARG A 391 3.47 20.32 21.90
CA ARG A 391 4.01 21.53 22.54
C ARG A 391 5.14 22.18 21.77
N HIS A 392 5.87 21.42 20.96
CA HIS A 392 6.87 21.98 20.05
C HIS A 392 6.24 22.83 18.93
N TYR A 393 5.03 22.47 18.48
CA TYR A 393 4.35 23.11 17.35
C TYR A 393 3.26 24.11 17.76
N ILE A 394 2.68 23.97 18.94
CA ILE A 394 1.62 24.83 19.46
C ILE A 394 2.09 25.44 20.78
N ASP A 395 2.16 26.77 20.83
CA ASP A 395 2.33 27.48 22.08
C ASP A 395 1.01 27.45 22.86
N LEU A 396 0.94 26.55 23.84
CA LEU A 396 -0.26 26.34 24.66
C LEU A 396 -0.43 27.41 25.74
N ASP A 397 0.59 28.22 25.99
CA ASP A 397 0.60 29.27 27.01
C ASP A 397 0.35 30.67 26.39
N ALA A 398 0.30 30.77 25.06
CA ALA A 398 -0.06 31.98 24.33
C ALA A 398 -1.58 32.24 24.42
N SER A 399 -1.95 33.13 25.34
CA SER A 399 -3.33 33.65 25.51
C SER A 399 -3.70 34.73 24.50
#